data_AF-A0A4Z1KZW3-F1
#
_entry.id   AF-A0A4Z1KZW3-F1
#
_cell.length_a   1.000
_cell.length_b   1.000
_cell.length_c   1.000
_cell.angle_alpha   90.00
_cell.angle_beta   90.00
_cell.angle_gamma   90.00
#
_symmetry.space_group_name_H-M   'P 1'
#
loop_
_entity.id
_entity.type
_entity.pdbx_description
1 polymer ?
#
loop_
_entity_poly.entity_id
_entity_poly.type
_entity_poly.pdbx_seq_one_letter_code
_entity_poly.pdbx_strand_id
1 'polypeptide(L)'
;MYRNEHSEDSNPPHIKHENTGTIRNRLQTLAIHFDLADDIRTENTDMSDHGEKSELVMRWGKAMAKICEVNHRGLYLLLMSFYHQIDHNRRLLQLSRDCSTSNVQGLQPFLRGIPESKKLTSEALISYLQQNHPEPIFRLVKWMQINFGQNYFPPPDFLKVSGFSDDIWQFAVLNPPARIRDRFNVAVTRNNGQTSVRWHGTAINTLHSILQNGFQTNKIWTAGKPGVSWRYAFKQGARDALKAVRHPLYDHGILLGLEVADPPVPSILTHLKTDSDKFMVRYVFVLPPNTPKPRATASRHIALSMEAAFREWPSEVKDGDMSS
;
A
#
# COMPACT_ATOMS: atom_id res chain seq x y z
N MET A 1 3.39 9.44 -55.95
CA MET A 1 3.20 10.69 -55.16
C MET A 1 2.59 10.30 -53.83
N TYR A 2 3.40 10.31 -52.77
CA TYR A 2 2.97 10.12 -51.38
C TYR A 2 2.63 11.50 -50.80
N ARG A 3 1.49 11.62 -50.11
CA ARG A 3 1.12 12.83 -49.35
C ARG A 3 1.16 12.49 -47.86
N ASN A 4 2.11 13.12 -47.17
CA ASN A 4 2.21 13.18 -45.72
C ASN A 4 1.09 14.07 -45.17
N GLU A 5 0.41 13.62 -44.12
CA GLU A 5 -0.29 14.49 -43.19
C GLU A 5 0.42 14.42 -41.83
N HIS A 6 1.02 15.55 -41.46
CA HIS A 6 1.66 15.83 -40.18
C HIS A 6 0.59 16.10 -39.11
N SER A 7 0.73 15.48 -37.94
CA SER A 7 1.13 16.16 -36.69
C SER A 7 0.03 17.02 -36.06
N GLU A 8 -0.86 16.40 -35.28
CA GLU A 8 -1.54 17.12 -34.20
C GLU A 8 -0.64 17.12 -32.96
N ASP A 9 -0.13 18.31 -32.66
CA ASP A 9 0.58 18.67 -31.43
C ASP A 9 -0.27 18.34 -30.20
N SER A 10 0.07 17.22 -29.56
CA SER A 10 -0.33 16.96 -28.18
C SER A 10 0.68 17.62 -27.26
N ASN A 11 0.58 18.94 -27.06
CA ASN A 11 1.35 19.61 -26.02
C ASN A 11 1.05 18.95 -24.66
N PRO A 12 2.06 18.50 -23.90
CA PRO A 12 1.84 18.02 -22.55
C PRO A 12 1.25 19.16 -21.70
N PRO A 13 0.39 18.85 -20.71
CA PRO A 13 -0.22 19.89 -19.89
C PRO A 13 0.88 20.72 -19.22
N HIS A 14 0.76 22.05 -19.32
CA HIS A 14 1.59 22.99 -18.58
C HIS A 14 1.30 22.82 -17.08
N ILE A 15 2.12 22.04 -16.39
CA ILE A 15 2.07 21.89 -14.94
C ILE A 15 2.96 22.97 -14.35
N LYS A 16 2.39 23.82 -13.49
CA LYS A 16 3.15 24.77 -12.67
C LYS A 16 4.10 23.96 -11.80
N HIS A 17 5.41 24.18 -11.93
CA HIS A 17 6.41 23.62 -11.02
C HIS A 17 6.19 24.19 -9.61
N GLU A 18 5.42 23.48 -8.78
CA GLU A 18 5.41 23.72 -7.35
C GLU A 18 6.73 23.21 -6.75
N ASN A 19 7.28 23.97 -5.80
CA ASN A 19 8.50 23.57 -5.10
C ASN A 19 8.23 22.29 -4.26
N THR A 20 9.17 21.35 -4.25
CA THR A 20 9.13 20.11 -3.45
C THR A 20 8.84 20.36 -1.97
N GLY A 21 9.22 21.52 -1.43
CA GLY A 21 8.85 21.96 -0.08
C GLY A 21 7.35 22.19 0.12
N THR A 22 6.66 22.73 -0.89
CA THR A 22 5.20 22.96 -0.86
C THR A 22 4.44 21.65 -0.96
N ILE A 23 4.90 20.72 -1.80
CA ILE A 23 4.31 19.38 -1.91
C ILE A 23 4.54 18.60 -0.62
N ARG A 24 5.76 18.63 -0.04
CA ARG A 24 6.02 18.01 1.27
C ARG A 24 5.13 18.61 2.36
N ASN A 25 4.93 19.93 2.40
CA ASN A 25 4.00 20.54 3.36
C ASN A 25 2.56 20.10 3.11
N ARG A 26 2.08 20.04 1.86
CA ARG A 26 0.74 19.51 1.53
C ARG A 26 0.62 18.04 1.93
N LEU A 27 1.64 17.24 1.72
CA LEU A 27 1.70 15.84 2.09
C LEU A 27 1.88 15.61 3.59
N GLN A 28 2.52 16.52 4.33
CA GLN A 28 2.56 16.51 5.80
C GLN A 28 1.25 17.03 6.40
N THR A 29 0.52 17.87 5.67
CA THR A 29 -0.83 18.33 6.04
C THR A 29 -1.89 17.24 5.72
N LEU A 30 -1.68 16.46 4.64
CA LEU A 30 -2.55 15.37 4.18
C LEU A 30 -2.21 14.00 4.75
N ALA A 31 -0.93 13.72 5.04
CA ALA A 31 -0.51 12.76 6.05
C ALA A 31 -0.91 13.36 7.37
N ILE A 32 -2.23 13.34 7.59
CA ILE A 32 -2.98 13.63 8.79
C ILE A 32 -2.03 13.89 9.94
N HIS A 33 -2.09 15.10 10.53
CA HIS A 33 -1.64 15.36 11.90
C HIS A 33 -2.25 14.26 12.79
N PHE A 34 -1.59 13.12 12.85
CA PHE A 34 -1.85 12.07 13.80
C PHE A 34 -1.04 12.47 15.04
N ASP A 35 -1.45 13.59 15.65
CA ASP A 35 -1.22 13.85 17.08
C ASP A 35 -1.74 12.67 17.93
N LEU A 36 -2.58 11.81 17.33
CA LEU A 36 -2.92 10.51 17.87
C LEU A 36 -1.67 9.65 18.19
N ALA A 37 -0.58 9.69 17.43
CA ALA A 37 0.60 8.89 17.75
C ALA A 37 1.28 9.34 19.06
N ASP A 38 1.17 10.62 19.40
CA ASP A 38 1.69 11.18 20.65
C ASP A 38 0.73 10.93 21.83
N ASP A 39 -0.59 10.99 21.60
CA ASP A 39 -1.59 10.51 22.58
C ASP A 39 -1.47 8.99 22.85
N ILE A 40 -1.02 8.22 21.85
CA ILE A 40 -0.88 6.76 21.93
C ILE A 40 0.43 6.33 22.60
N ARG A 41 1.50 7.14 22.48
CA ARG A 41 2.84 6.83 23.03
C ARG A 41 2.99 7.20 24.51
N THR A 42 2.20 8.16 24.99
CA THR A 42 2.27 8.67 26.36
C THR A 42 1.58 7.77 27.41
N GLU A 43 0.80 6.77 26.99
CA GLU A 43 0.06 5.84 27.89
C GLU A 43 0.92 4.71 28.50
N ASN A 44 2.23 4.65 28.24
CA ASN A 44 3.12 3.60 28.79
C ASN A 44 3.53 3.82 30.26
N THR A 45 2.96 4.81 30.93
CA THR A 45 3.26 5.13 32.33
C THR A 45 2.01 5.04 33.20
N ASP A 46 1.97 3.94 33.97
CA ASP A 46 1.16 3.70 35.18
C ASP A 46 -0.36 3.58 35.00
N MET A 47 -0.91 2.36 35.13
CA MET A 47 -2.37 2.13 35.07
C MET A 47 -2.80 1.04 36.06
N SER A 48 -3.62 1.45 37.04
CA SER A 48 -4.24 0.61 38.06
C SER A 48 -5.59 0.06 37.59
N ASP A 49 -5.81 -1.23 37.85
CA ASP A 49 -6.85 -2.05 37.25
C ASP A 49 -8.28 -1.75 37.78
N HIS A 50 -9.26 -1.82 36.87
CA HIS A 50 -10.71 -2.03 37.07
C HIS A 50 -11.73 -0.91 36.77
N GLY A 51 -11.32 0.27 36.29
CA GLY A 51 -12.24 1.30 35.72
C GLY A 51 -12.00 1.67 34.26
N GLU A 52 -10.78 1.45 33.77
CA GLU A 52 -10.24 2.08 32.54
C GLU A 52 -10.60 1.35 31.23
N LYS A 53 -10.98 0.07 31.29
CA LYS A 53 -11.24 -0.74 30.08
C LYS A 53 -12.37 -0.18 29.22
N SER A 54 -13.41 0.37 29.83
CA SER A 54 -14.55 0.98 29.12
C SER A 54 -14.18 2.32 28.49
N GLU A 55 -13.42 3.15 29.21
CA GLU A 55 -13.00 4.46 28.72
C GLU A 55 -11.97 4.34 27.58
N LEU A 56 -11.06 3.37 27.69
CA LEU A 56 -10.09 3.06 26.63
C LEU A 56 -10.84 2.58 25.38
N VAL A 57 -11.77 1.63 25.49
CA VAL A 57 -12.60 1.20 24.34
C VAL A 57 -13.37 2.38 23.72
N MET A 58 -13.90 3.30 24.53
CA MET A 58 -14.64 4.47 24.03
C MET A 58 -13.73 5.50 23.33
N ARG A 59 -12.58 5.85 23.90
CA ARG A 59 -11.62 6.78 23.30
C ARG A 59 -11.02 6.19 22.01
N TRP A 60 -10.70 4.90 22.02
CA TRP A 60 -10.19 4.19 20.85
C TRP A 60 -11.24 3.98 19.77
N GLY A 61 -12.50 3.76 20.14
CA GLY A 61 -13.62 3.74 19.20
C GLY A 61 -13.73 5.04 18.40
N LYS A 62 -13.50 6.20 19.03
CA LYS A 62 -13.46 7.51 18.36
C LYS A 62 -12.26 7.65 17.43
N ALA A 63 -11.07 7.24 17.87
CA ALA A 63 -9.86 7.25 17.06
C ALA A 63 -9.99 6.37 15.80
N MET A 64 -10.53 5.15 15.96
CA MET A 64 -10.76 4.23 14.86
C MET A 64 -11.83 4.74 13.89
N ALA A 65 -12.86 5.42 14.39
CA ALA A 65 -13.85 6.08 13.55
C ALA A 65 -13.20 7.10 12.61
N LYS A 66 -12.37 7.99 13.15
CA LYS A 66 -11.63 8.99 12.37
C LYS A 66 -10.70 8.35 11.32
N ILE A 67 -10.06 7.24 11.64
CA ILE A 67 -9.23 6.50 10.68
C ILE A 67 -10.07 5.88 9.56
N CYS A 68 -11.20 5.27 9.91
CA CYS A 68 -12.08 4.63 8.93
C CYS A 68 -12.72 5.66 7.98
N GLU A 69 -13.07 6.84 8.50
CA GLU A 69 -13.54 7.97 7.68
C GLU A 69 -12.56 8.29 6.54
N VAL A 70 -11.26 8.24 6.82
CA VAL A 70 -10.23 8.63 5.85
C VAL A 70 -9.65 7.43 5.06
N ASN A 71 -9.56 6.25 5.67
CA ASN A 71 -8.84 5.10 5.10
C ASN A 71 -9.43 3.73 5.51
N HIS A 72 -10.76 3.58 5.55
CA HIS A 72 -11.38 2.27 5.84
C HIS A 72 -10.91 1.15 4.90
N ARG A 73 -10.71 1.43 3.60
CA ARG A 73 -10.24 0.43 2.63
C ARG A 73 -8.79 0.01 2.87
N GLY A 74 -7.92 0.92 3.31
CA GLY A 74 -6.53 0.58 3.64
C GLY A 74 -6.45 -0.22 4.93
N LEU A 75 -7.23 0.14 5.96
CA LEU A 75 -7.35 -0.68 7.17
C LEU A 75 -7.89 -2.07 6.84
N TYR A 76 -8.90 -2.17 5.99
CA TYR A 76 -9.41 -3.45 5.51
C TYR A 76 -8.33 -4.27 4.79
N LEU A 77 -7.56 -3.64 3.89
CA LEU A 77 -6.48 -4.30 3.17
C LEU A 77 -5.37 -4.79 4.12
N LEU A 78 -5.00 -4.01 5.14
CA LEU A 78 -4.10 -4.44 6.22
C LEU A 78 -4.64 -5.68 6.91
N LEU A 79 -5.86 -5.63 7.43
CA LEU A 79 -6.48 -6.75 8.15
C LEU A 79 -6.52 -8.03 7.30
N MET A 80 -6.89 -7.90 6.03
CA MET A 80 -6.92 -9.02 5.09
C MET A 80 -5.52 -9.57 4.78
N SER A 81 -4.51 -8.70 4.63
CA SER A 81 -3.14 -9.17 4.40
C SER A 81 -2.58 -10.03 5.55
N PHE A 82 -3.06 -9.80 6.78
CA PHE A 82 -2.73 -10.59 7.97
C PHE A 82 -3.60 -11.83 8.15
N TYR A 83 -4.85 -11.83 7.65
CA TYR A 83 -5.78 -12.97 7.72
C TYR A 83 -5.12 -14.28 7.26
N HIS A 84 -4.43 -14.25 6.12
CA HIS A 84 -3.77 -15.44 5.59
C HIS A 84 -2.61 -15.94 6.47
N GLN A 85 -1.92 -15.06 7.20
CA GLN A 85 -0.83 -15.44 8.10
C GLN A 85 -1.37 -16.11 9.36
N ILE A 86 -2.52 -15.64 9.84
CA ILE A 86 -3.26 -16.15 11.01
C ILE A 86 -3.78 -17.57 10.72
N ASP A 87 -4.49 -17.79 9.61
CA ASP A 87 -5.15 -19.10 9.37
C ASP A 87 -4.18 -20.29 9.18
N HIS A 88 -2.90 -20.06 8.85
CA HIS A 88 -1.95 -21.13 8.54
C HIS A 88 -0.96 -21.52 9.65
N ASN A 89 -1.17 -21.13 10.92
CA ASN A 89 -0.20 -21.38 12.01
C ASN A 89 1.23 -20.91 11.67
N ARG A 90 1.40 -20.03 10.67
CA ARG A 90 2.71 -19.49 10.35
C ARG A 90 3.05 -18.57 11.50
N ARG A 91 4.08 -18.94 12.28
CA ARG A 91 4.63 -18.22 13.45
C ARG A 91 5.15 -16.79 13.13
N LEU A 92 4.61 -16.13 12.11
CA LEU A 92 5.04 -14.83 11.62
C LEU A 92 4.38 -13.65 12.35
N LEU A 93 3.29 -13.90 13.08
CA LEU A 93 2.72 -12.93 14.00
C LEU A 93 3.28 -13.12 15.41
N GLN A 94 4.52 -12.69 15.62
CA GLN A 94 4.88 -12.18 16.95
C GLN A 94 4.35 -10.75 17.03
N LEU A 95 3.12 -10.60 17.53
CA LEU A 95 2.69 -9.33 18.10
C LEU A 95 3.71 -8.95 19.20
N SER A 96 3.92 -7.65 19.45
CA SER A 96 4.93 -7.20 20.42
C SER A 96 4.81 -7.93 21.77
N ARG A 97 5.88 -7.94 22.58
CA ARG A 97 5.89 -8.60 23.90
C ARG A 97 4.75 -8.13 24.83
N ASP A 98 4.17 -6.95 24.56
CA ASP A 98 3.06 -6.34 25.30
C ASP A 98 1.67 -6.72 24.76
N CYS A 99 1.60 -7.42 23.62
CA CYS A 99 0.38 -8.04 23.12
C CYS A 99 0.32 -9.49 23.60
N SER A 100 -0.28 -9.71 24.76
CA SER A 100 -0.54 -11.02 25.39
C SER A 100 -1.46 -11.95 24.58
N THR A 101 -1.68 -11.69 23.29
CA THR A 101 -2.68 -12.37 22.46
C THR A 101 -2.06 -12.91 21.18
N SER A 102 -1.06 -13.76 21.36
CA SER A 102 -0.53 -14.64 20.30
C SER A 102 -1.50 -15.77 19.90
N ASN A 103 -2.72 -15.82 20.47
CA ASN A 103 -3.72 -16.82 20.11
C ASN A 103 -4.49 -16.43 18.86
N VAL A 104 -3.85 -16.70 17.72
CA VAL A 104 -4.38 -16.75 16.36
C VAL A 104 -5.82 -17.26 16.24
N GLN A 105 -6.22 -18.27 17.03
CA GLN A 105 -7.58 -18.83 16.96
C GLN A 105 -8.66 -17.85 17.43
N GLY A 106 -8.34 -16.96 18.38
CA GLY A 106 -9.27 -15.94 18.88
C GLY A 106 -9.55 -14.83 17.88
N LEU A 107 -8.69 -14.64 16.87
CA LEU A 107 -8.82 -13.59 15.86
C LEU A 107 -9.65 -14.00 14.65
N GLN A 108 -9.82 -15.30 14.41
CA GLN A 108 -10.54 -15.78 13.22
C GLN A 108 -12.02 -15.38 13.17
N PRO A 109 -12.81 -15.51 14.25
CA PRO A 109 -14.22 -15.12 14.23
C PRO A 109 -14.40 -13.64 13.90
N PHE A 110 -13.51 -12.79 14.41
CA PHE A 110 -13.48 -11.37 14.09
C PHE A 110 -13.18 -11.13 12.62
N LEU A 111 -12.07 -11.66 12.09
CA LEU A 111 -11.72 -11.34 10.72
C LEU A 111 -12.76 -11.86 9.70
N ARG A 112 -13.47 -12.94 10.04
CA ARG A 112 -14.60 -13.47 9.25
C ARG A 112 -15.87 -12.61 9.34
N GLY A 113 -16.04 -11.84 10.42
CA GLY A 113 -17.18 -10.97 10.63
C GLY A 113 -17.04 -9.59 10.00
N ILE A 114 -15.84 -9.19 9.57
CA ILE A 114 -15.61 -7.91 8.90
C ILE A 114 -16.49 -7.83 7.63
N PRO A 115 -17.14 -6.69 7.34
CA PRO A 115 -17.94 -6.50 6.14
C PRO A 115 -17.20 -6.92 4.86
N GLU A 116 -17.89 -7.64 3.97
CA GLU A 116 -17.35 -7.99 2.65
C GLU A 116 -17.00 -6.73 1.84
N SER A 117 -16.01 -6.82 0.94
CA SER A 117 -15.52 -5.67 0.15
C SER A 117 -16.62 -4.92 -0.60
N LYS A 118 -17.67 -5.61 -1.06
CA LYS A 118 -18.83 -5.02 -1.77
C LYS A 118 -19.74 -4.18 -0.87
N LYS A 119 -19.77 -4.49 0.43
CA LYS A 119 -20.59 -3.80 1.45
C LYS A 119 -19.72 -2.89 2.33
N LEU A 120 -18.43 -2.77 2.00
CA LEU A 120 -17.47 -2.04 2.80
C LEU A 120 -17.66 -0.53 2.61
N THR A 121 -18.22 0.12 3.62
CA THR A 121 -18.22 1.58 3.78
C THR A 121 -17.47 1.96 5.06
N SER A 122 -17.14 3.25 5.22
CA SER A 122 -16.59 3.76 6.47
C SER A 122 -17.53 3.42 7.64
N GLU A 123 -18.82 3.70 7.51
CA GLU A 123 -19.84 3.48 8.55
C GLU A 123 -20.00 1.99 8.89
N ALA A 124 -19.98 1.11 7.89
CA ALA A 124 -20.07 -0.33 8.10
C ALA A 124 -18.86 -0.86 8.87
N LEU A 125 -17.65 -0.40 8.54
CA LEU A 125 -16.44 -0.81 9.24
C LEU A 125 -16.39 -0.23 10.66
N ILE A 126 -16.80 1.02 10.85
CA ILE A 126 -16.90 1.66 12.17
C ILE A 126 -17.91 0.93 13.05
N SER A 127 -19.12 0.72 12.54
CA SER A 127 -20.17 0.00 13.25
C SER A 127 -19.71 -1.40 13.62
N TYR A 128 -19.00 -2.07 12.72
CA TYR A 128 -18.40 -3.36 13.01
C TYR A 128 -17.40 -3.22 14.16
N LEU A 129 -16.36 -2.38 14.05
CA LEU A 129 -15.31 -2.22 15.07
C LEU A 129 -15.82 -1.75 16.45
N GLN A 130 -16.96 -1.06 16.49
CA GLN A 130 -17.60 -0.60 17.74
C GLN A 130 -18.50 -1.65 18.40
N GLN A 131 -18.92 -2.69 17.68
CA GLN A 131 -19.58 -3.84 18.32
C GLN A 131 -18.58 -4.51 19.27
N ASN A 132 -19.04 -4.97 20.43
CA ASN A 132 -18.23 -5.49 21.54
C ASN A 132 -17.28 -6.64 21.12
N HIS A 133 -16.17 -6.30 20.49
CA HIS A 133 -15.11 -7.23 20.11
C HIS A 133 -14.26 -7.55 21.34
N PRO A 134 -13.68 -8.76 21.42
CA PRO A 134 -12.77 -9.05 22.52
C PRO A 134 -11.50 -8.18 22.44
N GLU A 135 -10.96 -7.80 23.60
CA GLU A 135 -9.71 -7.01 23.78
C GLU A 135 -8.54 -7.35 22.82
N PRO A 136 -8.23 -8.64 22.53
CA PRO A 136 -7.17 -9.02 21.60
C PRO A 136 -7.24 -8.33 20.23
N ILE A 137 -8.45 -8.14 19.71
CA ILE A 137 -8.69 -7.52 18.40
C ILE A 137 -8.36 -6.05 18.45
N PHE A 138 -8.78 -5.37 19.52
CA PHE A 138 -8.48 -3.96 19.71
C PHE A 138 -6.96 -3.73 19.75
N ARG A 139 -6.23 -4.57 20.49
CA ARG A 139 -4.76 -4.53 20.53
C ARG A 139 -4.14 -4.78 19.15
N LEU A 140 -4.67 -5.75 18.40
CA LEU A 140 -4.21 -6.04 17.04
C LEU A 140 -4.40 -4.86 16.09
N VAL A 141 -5.60 -4.28 16.05
CA VAL A 141 -5.93 -3.15 15.17
C VAL A 141 -5.09 -1.92 15.56
N LYS A 142 -4.95 -1.63 16.86
CA LYS A 142 -4.06 -0.58 17.38
C LYS A 142 -2.64 -0.79 16.90
N TRP A 143 -2.09 -1.99 17.09
CA TRP A 143 -0.74 -2.32 16.65
C TRP A 143 -0.57 -2.16 15.14
N MET A 144 -1.53 -2.66 14.33
CA MET A 144 -1.46 -2.51 12.88
C MET A 144 -1.47 -1.04 12.45
N GLN A 145 -2.28 -0.21 13.10
CA GLN A 145 -2.36 1.20 12.77
C GLN A 145 -1.05 1.94 13.11
N ILE A 146 -0.50 1.71 14.31
CA ILE A 146 0.75 2.32 14.76
C ILE A 146 1.92 1.96 13.84
N ASN A 147 1.98 0.69 13.41
CA ASN A 147 3.14 0.17 12.68
C ASN A 147 3.01 0.30 11.16
N PHE A 148 1.78 0.32 10.63
CA PHE A 148 1.55 0.23 9.19
C PHE A 148 0.53 1.21 8.64
N GLY A 149 -0.36 1.74 9.48
CA GLY A 149 -1.44 2.64 9.06
C GLY A 149 -0.91 3.92 8.40
N GLN A 150 0.29 4.36 8.78
CA GLN A 150 0.95 5.54 8.20
C GLN A 150 1.66 5.26 6.87
N ASN A 151 1.77 3.99 6.46
CA ASN A 151 2.64 3.62 5.35
C ASN A 151 1.95 3.78 4.00
N TYR A 152 0.62 3.65 3.92
CA TYR A 152 -0.11 3.85 2.67
C TYR A 152 -1.56 4.33 2.85
N PHE A 153 -1.98 5.25 1.99
CA PHE A 153 -3.28 5.93 2.05
C PHE A 153 -3.91 6.04 0.66
N PRO A 154 -5.25 6.23 0.57
CA PRO A 154 -5.87 6.62 -0.68
C PRO A 154 -5.15 7.88 -1.22
N PRO A 155 -4.70 7.88 -2.48
CA PRO A 155 -3.97 9.01 -3.01
C PRO A 155 -4.89 10.24 -3.05
N PRO A 156 -4.39 11.43 -2.68
CA PRO A 156 -5.09 12.68 -3.01
C PRO A 156 -5.19 12.82 -4.53
N ASP A 157 -6.09 13.67 -5.02
CA ASP A 157 -6.40 13.77 -6.45
C ASP A 157 -5.17 14.00 -7.35
N PHE A 158 -4.19 14.78 -6.90
CA PHE A 158 -2.97 15.04 -7.65
C PHE A 158 -1.98 13.86 -7.72
N LEU A 159 -2.15 12.85 -6.86
CA LEU A 159 -1.39 11.59 -6.88
C LEU A 159 -2.24 10.42 -7.39
N LYS A 160 -3.51 10.66 -7.75
CA LYS A 160 -4.37 9.61 -8.26
C LYS A 160 -3.90 9.21 -9.66
N VAL A 161 -3.66 7.92 -9.86
CA VAL A 161 -3.25 7.40 -11.17
C VAL A 161 -4.50 7.22 -12.04
N SER A 162 -4.56 7.97 -13.14
CA SER A 162 -5.68 7.97 -14.08
C SER A 162 -5.65 6.78 -15.04
N GLY A 163 -6.79 6.48 -15.64
CA GLY A 163 -6.96 5.39 -16.61
C GLY A 163 -7.37 4.04 -16.01
N PHE A 164 -7.38 3.93 -14.68
CA PHE A 164 -8.07 2.86 -13.97
C PHE A 164 -9.56 3.18 -13.83
N SER A 165 -10.39 2.13 -13.75
CA SER A 165 -11.80 2.24 -13.38
C SER A 165 -11.93 2.60 -11.89
N ASP A 166 -13.02 3.29 -11.53
CA ASP A 166 -13.25 3.79 -10.16
C ASP A 166 -13.46 2.70 -9.10
N ASP A 167 -13.74 1.47 -9.54
CA ASP A 167 -13.84 0.29 -8.66
C ASP A 167 -12.46 -0.23 -8.20
N ILE A 168 -11.37 0.16 -8.86
CA ILE A 168 -10.01 -0.19 -8.46
C ILE A 168 -9.58 0.69 -7.30
N TRP A 169 -9.32 0.08 -6.15
CA TRP A 169 -8.80 0.82 -5.00
C TRP A 169 -7.34 1.16 -5.24
N GLN A 170 -6.99 2.43 -5.08
CA GLN A 170 -5.62 2.92 -5.21
C GLN A 170 -5.13 3.35 -3.83
N PHE A 171 -3.88 3.01 -3.53
CA PHE A 171 -3.19 3.51 -2.36
C PHE A 171 -1.80 3.98 -2.76
N ALA A 172 -1.41 5.18 -2.32
CA ALA A 172 -0.05 5.66 -2.41
C ALA A 172 0.73 5.24 -1.15
N VAL A 173 1.95 4.74 -1.33
CA VAL A 173 2.88 4.35 -0.26
C VAL A 173 3.78 5.54 0.04
N LEU A 174 3.44 6.23 1.12
CA LEU A 174 4.02 7.53 1.46
C LEU A 174 5.23 7.40 2.37
N ASN A 175 5.13 6.51 3.36
CA ASN A 175 6.15 6.29 4.38
C ASN A 175 6.59 4.82 4.36
N PRO A 176 7.38 4.40 3.35
CA PRO A 176 7.96 3.07 3.37
C PRO A 176 8.93 2.93 4.56
N PRO A 177 9.16 1.71 5.09
CA PRO A 177 10.12 1.47 6.16
C PRO A 177 11.49 2.08 5.84
N ALA A 178 12.11 2.76 6.81
CA ALA A 178 13.37 3.47 6.62
C ALA A 178 14.44 2.61 5.94
N ARG A 179 14.61 1.35 6.38
CA ARG A 179 15.56 0.41 5.76
C ARG A 179 15.36 0.20 4.25
N ILE A 180 14.12 0.22 3.76
CA ILE A 180 13.81 0.04 2.34
C ILE A 180 14.11 1.33 1.61
N ARG A 181 13.63 2.47 2.14
CA ARG A 181 13.88 3.80 1.61
C ARG A 181 15.38 4.09 1.48
N ASP A 182 16.14 3.83 2.53
CA ASP A 182 17.56 4.19 2.59
C ASP A 182 18.38 3.35 1.60
N ARG A 183 18.09 2.05 1.48
CA ARG A 183 18.72 1.18 0.47
C ARG A 183 18.34 1.57 -0.95
N PHE A 184 17.08 1.92 -1.17
CA PHE A 184 16.61 2.44 -2.45
C PHE A 184 17.34 3.72 -2.83
N ASN A 185 17.41 4.71 -1.93
CA ASN A 185 18.12 5.97 -2.17
C ASN A 185 19.59 5.73 -2.54
N VAL A 186 20.29 4.80 -1.86
CA VAL A 186 21.66 4.40 -2.24
C VAL A 186 21.71 3.82 -3.65
N ALA A 187 20.74 2.99 -4.04
CA ALA A 187 20.64 2.46 -5.40
C ALA A 187 20.37 3.56 -6.44
N VAL A 188 19.57 4.58 -6.10
CA VAL A 188 19.33 5.75 -6.96
C VAL A 188 20.60 6.55 -7.16
N THR A 189 21.36 6.84 -6.09
CA THR A 189 22.66 7.52 -6.18
C THR A 189 23.63 6.76 -7.07
N ARG A 190 23.72 5.43 -6.92
CA ARG A 190 24.56 4.58 -7.78
C ARG A 190 24.15 4.59 -9.25
N ASN A 191 22.90 4.94 -9.54
CA ASN A 191 22.36 5.10 -10.90
C ASN A 191 22.24 6.57 -11.31
N ASN A 192 23.07 7.47 -10.75
CA ASN A 192 23.14 8.89 -11.11
C ASN A 192 21.79 9.61 -10.99
N GLY A 193 20.98 9.28 -9.98
CA GLY A 193 19.66 9.89 -9.78
C GLY A 193 18.56 9.32 -10.67
N GLN A 194 18.85 8.38 -11.58
CA GLN A 194 17.87 7.87 -12.53
C GLN A 194 16.94 6.84 -11.90
N THR A 195 15.64 7.06 -12.07
CA THR A 195 14.60 6.09 -11.72
C THR A 195 13.61 5.89 -12.87
N SER A 196 12.89 4.77 -12.82
CA SER A 196 11.83 4.45 -13.77
C SER A 196 10.62 3.82 -13.10
N VAL A 197 9.47 3.96 -13.76
CA VAL A 197 8.22 3.31 -13.37
C VAL A 197 8.20 1.87 -13.83
N ARG A 198 7.89 0.94 -12.92
CA ARG A 198 7.65 -0.47 -13.23
C ARG A 198 6.42 -1.02 -12.54
N TRP A 199 5.92 -2.14 -13.06
CA TRP A 199 4.71 -2.79 -12.60
C TRP A 199 4.98 -4.21 -12.15
N HIS A 200 4.41 -4.62 -11.01
CA HIS A 200 4.54 -5.98 -10.48
C HIS A 200 3.19 -6.50 -10.02
N GLY A 201 2.75 -7.66 -10.53
CA GLY A 201 1.53 -8.32 -10.09
C GLY A 201 1.83 -9.34 -9.02
N THR A 202 1.07 -9.32 -7.93
CA THR A 202 1.24 -10.26 -6.81
C THR A 202 -0.10 -10.67 -6.18
N ALA A 203 -0.05 -11.56 -5.20
CA ALA A 203 -1.19 -11.96 -4.39
C ALA A 203 -1.22 -11.23 -3.04
N ILE A 204 -2.42 -11.01 -2.51
CA ILE A 204 -2.65 -10.25 -1.27
C ILE A 204 -1.90 -10.79 -0.05
N ASN A 205 -1.72 -12.11 0.06
CA ASN A 205 -0.98 -12.72 1.15
C ASN A 205 0.51 -12.37 1.19
N THR A 206 1.07 -11.88 0.08
CA THR A 206 2.48 -11.42 0.03
C THR A 206 2.62 -9.93 0.20
N LEU A 207 1.54 -9.16 0.00
CA LEU A 207 1.54 -7.70 0.00
C LEU A 207 2.17 -7.13 1.27
N HIS A 208 1.73 -7.62 2.43
CA HIS A 208 2.25 -7.16 3.71
C HIS A 208 3.77 -7.37 3.82
N SER A 209 4.25 -8.57 3.49
CA SER A 209 5.69 -8.86 3.55
C SER A 209 6.48 -7.98 2.58
N ILE A 210 5.95 -7.71 1.38
CA ILE A 210 6.61 -6.83 0.40
C ILE A 210 6.71 -5.40 0.93
N LEU A 211 5.62 -4.85 1.47
CA LEU A 211 5.62 -3.48 1.99
C LEU A 211 6.55 -3.32 3.21
N GLN A 212 6.69 -4.35 4.03
CA GLN A 212 7.50 -4.28 5.25
C GLN A 212 8.95 -4.68 5.05
N ASN A 213 9.19 -5.72 4.26
CA ASN A 213 10.50 -6.38 4.11
C ASN A 213 11.10 -6.23 2.72
N GLY A 214 10.40 -5.62 1.78
CA GLY A 214 10.77 -5.65 0.37
C GLY A 214 10.53 -7.02 -0.26
N PHE A 215 11.01 -7.20 -1.48
CA PHE A 215 10.87 -8.46 -2.20
C PHE A 215 11.80 -9.54 -1.65
N GLN A 216 11.22 -10.58 -1.03
CA GLN A 216 11.99 -11.67 -0.41
C GLN A 216 12.27 -12.85 -1.35
N THR A 217 11.69 -12.85 -2.55
CA THR A 217 11.79 -13.94 -3.54
C THR A 217 13.09 -13.88 -4.33
N ASN A 218 13.60 -15.04 -4.76
CA ASN A 218 14.85 -15.14 -5.54
C ASN A 218 14.78 -14.43 -6.90
N LYS A 219 13.59 -14.35 -7.48
CA LYS A 219 13.31 -13.69 -8.75
C LYS A 219 12.19 -12.68 -8.56
N ILE A 220 12.37 -11.49 -9.12
CA ILE A 220 11.41 -10.39 -9.10
C ILE A 220 11.09 -10.06 -10.56
N TRP A 221 9.82 -10.21 -10.93
CA TRP A 221 9.38 -9.96 -12.30
C TRP A 221 8.72 -8.58 -12.36
N THR A 222 9.23 -7.70 -13.21
CA THR A 222 8.66 -6.37 -13.41
C THR A 222 8.38 -6.15 -14.90
N ALA A 223 7.48 -5.23 -15.21
CA ALA A 223 7.19 -4.84 -16.59
C ALA A 223 7.06 -3.33 -16.71
N GLY A 224 7.41 -2.78 -17.87
CA GLY A 224 7.20 -1.36 -18.19
C GLY A 224 5.72 -0.97 -18.39
N LYS A 225 4.79 -1.94 -18.42
CA LYS A 225 3.35 -1.69 -18.63
C LYS A 225 2.48 -2.50 -17.66
N PRO A 226 1.40 -1.91 -17.10
CA PRO A 226 0.54 -2.56 -16.11
C PRO A 226 -0.16 -3.80 -16.67
N GLY A 227 -0.62 -3.76 -17.93
CA GLY A 227 -1.33 -4.87 -18.56
C GLY A 227 -0.50 -6.16 -18.70
N VAL A 228 0.82 -6.08 -18.64
CA VAL A 228 1.71 -7.26 -18.66
C VAL A 228 1.74 -7.93 -17.28
N SER A 229 1.83 -7.13 -16.23
CA SER A 229 1.83 -7.58 -14.83
C SER A 229 0.45 -8.07 -14.36
N TRP A 230 -0.62 -7.75 -15.11
CA TRP A 230 -2.01 -8.14 -14.82
C TRP A 230 -2.21 -9.64 -14.57
N ARG A 231 -1.58 -10.50 -15.38
CA ARG A 231 -1.71 -11.97 -15.23
C ARG A 231 -1.19 -12.47 -13.88
N TYR A 232 -0.19 -11.78 -13.32
CA TYR A 232 0.43 -12.15 -12.05
C TYR A 232 -0.35 -11.63 -10.85
N ALA A 233 -1.10 -10.54 -11.01
CA ALA A 233 -2.05 -10.07 -10.01
C ALA A 233 -3.16 -11.10 -9.74
N PHE A 234 -3.61 -11.81 -10.77
CA PHE A 234 -4.66 -12.83 -10.68
C PHE A 234 -4.15 -14.27 -10.77
N LYS A 235 -2.92 -14.55 -10.31
CA LYS A 235 -2.29 -15.87 -10.45
C LYS A 235 -3.13 -16.99 -9.81
N GLN A 236 -3.58 -17.95 -10.63
CA GLN A 236 -4.54 -18.99 -10.22
C GLN A 236 -4.14 -19.74 -8.94
N GLY A 237 -2.90 -20.25 -8.85
CA GLY A 237 -2.48 -21.01 -7.67
C GLY A 237 -2.51 -20.22 -6.35
N ALA A 238 -2.29 -18.90 -6.39
CA ALA A 238 -2.42 -18.06 -5.19
C ALA A 238 -3.90 -17.86 -4.82
N ARG A 239 -4.77 -17.67 -5.82
CA ARG A 239 -6.22 -17.56 -5.63
C ARG A 239 -6.81 -18.85 -5.05
N ASP A 240 -6.39 -20.01 -5.55
CA ASP A 240 -6.86 -21.31 -5.05
C ASP A 240 -6.45 -21.54 -3.60
N ALA A 241 -5.19 -21.21 -3.25
CA ALA A 241 -4.70 -21.28 -1.88
C ALA A 241 -5.51 -20.34 -0.94
N LEU A 242 -5.81 -19.12 -1.38
CA LEU A 242 -6.62 -18.17 -0.62
C LEU A 242 -8.09 -18.60 -0.52
N LYS A 243 -8.63 -19.23 -1.58
CA LYS A 243 -10.00 -19.76 -1.60
C LYS A 243 -10.16 -20.91 -0.61
N ALA A 244 -9.16 -21.79 -0.51
CA ALA A 244 -9.17 -22.92 0.42
C ALA A 244 -9.33 -22.48 1.89
N VAL A 245 -8.76 -21.32 2.24
CA VAL A 245 -8.86 -20.70 3.57
C VAL A 245 -10.02 -19.70 3.70
N ARG A 246 -10.92 -19.65 2.70
CA ARG A 246 -12.08 -18.74 2.65
C ARG A 246 -11.69 -17.27 2.86
N HIS A 247 -10.55 -16.85 2.32
CA HIS A 247 -10.05 -15.48 2.44
C HIS A 247 -11.01 -14.50 1.74
N PRO A 248 -11.50 -13.41 2.37
CA PRO A 248 -12.51 -12.52 1.77
C PRO A 248 -12.11 -11.88 0.44
N LEU A 249 -10.81 -11.64 0.24
CA LEU A 249 -10.23 -11.12 -1.00
C LEU A 249 -9.54 -12.17 -1.88
N TYR A 250 -9.93 -13.46 -1.79
CA TYR A 250 -9.24 -14.56 -2.49
C TYR A 250 -9.21 -14.42 -4.01
N ASP A 251 -10.17 -13.71 -4.59
CA ASP A 251 -10.33 -13.51 -6.03
C ASP A 251 -9.90 -12.12 -6.51
N HIS A 252 -9.48 -11.24 -5.61
CA HIS A 252 -8.95 -9.92 -5.93
C HIS A 252 -7.48 -10.03 -6.35
N GLY A 253 -7.09 -9.21 -7.31
CA GLY A 253 -5.70 -9.10 -7.76
C GLY A 253 -4.97 -7.95 -7.06
N ILE A 254 -3.67 -8.10 -6.82
CA ILE A 254 -2.83 -6.99 -6.36
C ILE A 254 -1.85 -6.61 -7.47
N LEU A 255 -1.87 -5.34 -7.86
CA LEU A 255 -0.90 -4.76 -8.78
C LEU A 255 -0.12 -3.67 -8.03
N LEU A 256 1.19 -3.71 -8.13
CA LEU A 256 2.10 -2.76 -7.50
C LEU A 256 2.68 -1.83 -8.55
N GLY A 257 2.65 -0.53 -8.23
CA GLY A 257 3.41 0.49 -8.93
C GLY A 257 4.75 0.71 -8.22
N LEU A 258 5.84 0.47 -8.94
CA LEU A 258 7.20 0.50 -8.42
C LEU A 258 7.96 1.70 -8.99
N GLU A 259 8.72 2.37 -8.13
CA GLU A 259 9.87 3.16 -8.53
C GLU A 259 11.09 2.24 -8.53
N VAL A 260 11.85 2.27 -9.61
CA VAL A 260 13.02 1.40 -9.79
C VAL A 260 14.23 2.24 -10.10
N ALA A 261 15.30 2.08 -9.32
CA ALA A 261 16.61 2.67 -9.56
C ALA A 261 17.30 1.96 -10.73
N ASP A 262 16.76 2.12 -11.93
CA ASP A 262 17.25 1.62 -13.20
C ASP A 262 16.64 2.46 -14.34
N PRO A 263 17.26 2.52 -15.53
CA PRO A 263 16.66 3.13 -16.70
C PRO A 263 15.30 2.52 -17.09
N PRO A 264 14.44 3.28 -17.78
CA PRO A 264 13.16 2.78 -18.27
C PRO A 264 13.40 1.68 -19.33
N VAL A 265 12.70 0.56 -19.20
CA VAL A 265 12.74 -0.54 -20.19
C VAL A 265 11.31 -0.96 -20.51
N PRO A 266 10.95 -1.05 -21.80
CA PRO A 266 9.58 -1.33 -22.22
C PRO A 266 9.17 -2.81 -22.05
N SER A 267 10.13 -3.71 -21.89
CA SER A 267 9.94 -5.16 -21.81
C SER A 267 9.74 -5.65 -20.37
N ILE A 268 9.45 -6.95 -20.25
CA ILE A 268 9.48 -7.69 -18.99
C ILE A 268 10.95 -7.87 -18.60
N LEU A 269 11.27 -7.60 -17.34
CA LEU A 269 12.56 -7.92 -16.75
C LEU A 269 12.40 -8.87 -15.58
N THR A 270 13.36 -9.79 -15.47
CA THR A 270 13.54 -10.62 -14.29
C THR A 270 14.78 -10.12 -13.57
N HIS A 271 14.60 -9.67 -12.34
CA HIS A 271 15.68 -9.26 -11.46
C HIS A 271 15.94 -10.34 -10.43
N LEU A 272 17.18 -10.41 -9.94
CA LEU A 272 17.52 -11.30 -8.85
C LEU A 272 17.22 -10.64 -7.52
N LYS A 273 17.09 -11.44 -6.46
CA LYS A 273 16.89 -10.91 -5.09
C LYS A 273 17.97 -9.91 -4.66
N THR A 274 19.19 -10.08 -5.15
CA THR A 274 20.31 -9.14 -4.91
C THR A 274 20.01 -7.73 -5.41
N ASP A 275 19.11 -7.59 -6.39
CA ASP A 275 18.67 -6.31 -6.93
C ASP A 275 17.47 -5.75 -6.17
N SER A 276 16.97 -6.42 -5.13
CA SER A 276 15.75 -6.01 -4.40
C SER A 276 15.84 -4.59 -3.83
N ASP A 277 17.05 -4.13 -3.52
CA ASP A 277 17.33 -2.77 -3.04
C ASP A 277 17.02 -1.70 -4.10
N LYS A 278 16.90 -2.07 -5.39
CA LYS A 278 16.55 -1.14 -6.46
C LYS A 278 15.06 -0.83 -6.55
N PHE A 279 14.19 -1.49 -5.77
CA PHE A 279 12.74 -1.33 -5.89
C PHE A 279 12.15 -0.65 -4.67
N MET A 280 11.30 0.33 -4.91
CA MET A 280 10.42 0.92 -3.90
C MET A 280 8.98 0.81 -4.38
N VAL A 281 8.11 0.24 -3.55
CA VAL A 281 6.66 0.27 -3.83
C VAL A 281 6.16 1.69 -3.54
N ARG A 282 5.49 2.29 -4.52
CA ARG A 282 4.91 3.63 -4.42
C ARG A 282 3.39 3.62 -4.54
N TYR A 283 2.84 2.63 -5.23
CA TYR A 283 1.40 2.42 -5.32
C TYR A 283 1.00 0.97 -5.12
N VAL A 284 -0.15 0.77 -4.49
CA VAL A 284 -0.85 -0.51 -4.39
C VAL A 284 -2.22 -0.33 -5.04
N PHE A 285 -2.52 -1.18 -6.02
CA PHE A 285 -3.80 -1.25 -6.70
C PHE A 285 -4.48 -2.57 -6.33
N VAL A 286 -5.68 -2.49 -5.76
CA VAL A 286 -6.52 -3.65 -5.46
C VAL A 286 -7.54 -3.79 -6.58
N LEU A 287 -7.46 -4.89 -7.31
CA LEU A 287 -8.25 -5.17 -8.50
C LEU A 287 -9.41 -6.10 -8.13
N PRO A 288 -10.67 -5.66 -8.23
CA PRO A 288 -11.84 -6.54 -8.07
C PRO A 288 -11.80 -7.77 -8.98
N PRO A 289 -12.54 -8.84 -8.66
CA PRO A 289 -12.67 -9.98 -9.55
C PRO A 289 -13.23 -9.53 -10.91
N ASN A 290 -12.76 -10.18 -11.98
CA ASN A 290 -13.15 -9.89 -13.36
C ASN A 290 -12.74 -8.50 -13.89
N THR A 291 -11.90 -7.75 -13.17
CA THR A 291 -11.38 -6.48 -13.68
C THR A 291 -10.68 -6.71 -15.03
N PRO A 292 -11.12 -6.05 -16.12
CA PRO A 292 -10.58 -6.27 -17.44
C PRO A 292 -9.13 -5.80 -17.51
N LYS A 293 -8.28 -6.59 -18.18
CA LYS A 293 -6.91 -6.18 -18.47
C LYS A 293 -6.92 -4.86 -19.26
N PRO A 294 -6.13 -3.83 -18.86
CA PRO A 294 -6.06 -2.60 -19.61
C PRO A 294 -5.56 -2.85 -21.05
N ARG A 295 -6.26 -2.27 -22.03
CA ARG A 295 -5.84 -2.30 -23.44
C ARG A 295 -4.53 -1.51 -23.62
N ALA A 296 -3.90 -1.60 -24.79
CA ALA A 296 -2.58 -0.99 -25.04
C ALA A 296 -2.56 0.54 -24.80
N THR A 297 -3.59 1.26 -25.26
CA THR A 297 -3.74 2.71 -25.08
C THR A 297 -3.93 3.07 -23.60
N ALA A 298 -4.87 2.41 -22.91
CA ALA A 298 -5.09 2.58 -21.48
C ALA A 298 -3.84 2.24 -20.65
N SER A 299 -3.13 1.16 -20.99
CA SER A 299 -1.87 0.77 -20.32
C SER A 299 -0.80 1.84 -20.43
N ARG A 300 -0.68 2.51 -21.59
CA ARG A 300 0.26 3.61 -21.79
C ARG A 300 -0.14 4.83 -20.96
N HIS A 301 -1.43 5.19 -20.96
CA HIS A 301 -1.93 6.32 -20.18
C HIS A 301 -1.72 6.11 -18.69
N ILE A 302 -2.02 4.92 -18.16
CA ILE A 302 -1.78 4.56 -16.74
C ILE A 302 -0.29 4.69 -16.39
N ALA A 303 0.61 4.19 -17.24
CA ALA A 303 2.05 4.29 -17.00
C ALA A 303 2.53 5.75 -16.93
N LEU A 304 2.10 6.58 -17.90
CA LEU A 304 2.42 8.01 -17.93
C LEU A 304 1.83 8.77 -16.74
N SER A 305 0.60 8.43 -16.32
CA SER A 305 -0.02 9.02 -15.14
C SER A 305 0.75 8.70 -13.87
N MET A 306 1.25 7.46 -13.73
CA MET A 306 2.08 7.10 -12.58
C MET A 306 3.45 7.79 -12.62
N GLU A 307 4.07 7.94 -13.80
CA GLU A 307 5.29 8.74 -13.96
C GLU A 307 5.07 10.20 -13.54
N ALA A 308 3.93 10.80 -13.92
CA ALA A 308 3.58 12.14 -13.49
C ALA A 308 3.42 12.22 -11.96
N ALA A 309 2.69 11.28 -11.36
CA ALA A 309 2.51 11.23 -9.91
C ALA A 309 3.84 10.99 -9.15
N PHE A 310 4.82 10.30 -9.75
CA PHE A 310 6.17 10.15 -9.18
C PHE A 310 6.98 11.44 -9.26
N ARG A 311 6.79 12.27 -10.29
CA ARG A 311 7.47 13.56 -10.36
C ARG A 311 6.97 14.53 -9.29
N GLU A 312 5.69 14.43 -8.93
CA GLU A 312 5.13 15.18 -7.81
C GLU A 312 5.68 14.70 -6.46
N TRP A 313 6.11 13.44 -6.36
CA TRP A 313 6.73 12.88 -5.17
C TRP A 313 7.94 12.02 -5.53
N PRO A 314 9.11 12.64 -5.77
CA PRO A 314 10.34 11.88 -6.01
C PRO A 314 10.91 11.30 -4.72
N SER A 315 11.74 10.27 -4.85
CA SER A 315 12.58 9.78 -3.76
C SER A 315 13.53 10.87 -3.26
N GLU A 316 13.88 10.85 -1.97
CA GLU A 316 14.58 11.94 -1.25
C GLU A 316 16.07 12.07 -1.60
N VAL A 317 16.46 11.91 -2.86
CA VAL A 317 17.83 12.22 -3.28
C VAL A 317 17.97 13.74 -3.29
N LYS A 318 18.72 14.25 -2.32
CA LYS A 318 19.08 15.67 -2.26
C LYS A 318 20.01 15.96 -3.45
N ASP A 319 19.64 16.90 -4.30
CA ASP A 319 20.50 17.42 -5.38
C ASP A 319 21.85 17.99 -4.86
N GLY A 320 22.03 18.13 -3.55
CA GLY A 320 23.25 18.64 -2.91
C GLY A 320 24.40 17.63 -2.70
N ASP A 321 24.21 16.33 -2.94
CA ASP A 321 25.27 15.32 -2.76
C ASP A 321 25.99 14.92 -4.08
N MET A 322 25.66 15.56 -5.21
CA MET A 322 26.25 15.25 -6.52
C MET A 322 27.35 16.21 -6.98
N SER A 323 27.91 17.02 -6.09
CA SER A 323 29.14 17.79 -6.34
C SER A 323 30.28 17.22 -5.48
N SER A 324 31.00 16.25 -6.04
CA SER A 324 32.36 15.86 -5.64
C SER A 324 33.36 16.48 -6.61
#